data_AF-A0A523X6K0-F1
#
_entry.id   AF-A0A523X6K0-F1
#
_cell.length_a   1.000
_cell.length_b   1.000
_cell.length_c   1.000
_cell.angle_alpha   90.00
_cell.angle_beta   90.00
_cell.angle_gamma   90.00
#
_symmetry.space_group_name_H-M   'P 1'
#
loop_
_entity.id
_entity.type
_entity.pdbx_description
1 polymer ?
#
loop_
_entity_poly.entity_id
_entity_poly.type
_entity_poly.pdbx_seq_one_letter_code
_entity_poly.pdbx_strand_id
1 'polypeptide(L)'
;MQLRFWMILTLLISLNYFHNSNVKAIDSIYPQPDFQKGFSFIGWGESEFRDERALESLQRLKETGTEWVVLCIFWFQENKSSTEIQPAYDLYSVNTTDVLLFIEIIHDLGLKVVLKPIVDIKTGEWRAYIEPSEEWFEEYSSYISFWAEIAEQKAVELFVVGCELINTESYLDEWLNIIGDVKAFYSGPLVYSATYDSYQNIEFWDELDFIGVNAYYTLTYSTVPTLKELKRGWQKYLTELEDFSFSLTKDIIFTEIGYRSIDGCNIQPWNWQKKGRLDENEQALCYEATFEVFNNISWLKGFYWWNWEAIYTDEDKKNYTPQEKLAEKVLKSWYINSTPYPLNDNQKIWTIILTISISLLISVVVTTIILRKNILNKRELEKGGN
;
A
#
# COMPACT_ATOMS: atom_id res chain seq x y z
N MET A 1 -39.61 -12.88 -32.25
CA MET A 1 -38.53 -12.75 -33.25
C MET A 1 -37.36 -11.89 -32.75
N GLN A 2 -37.62 -10.75 -32.09
CA GLN A 2 -36.57 -9.87 -31.53
C GLN A 2 -35.66 -10.52 -30.46
N LEU A 3 -36.18 -11.37 -29.55
CA LEU A 3 -35.33 -12.01 -28.52
C LEU A 3 -34.26 -12.96 -29.10
N ARG A 4 -34.56 -13.68 -30.18
CA ARG A 4 -33.60 -14.57 -30.84
C ARG A 4 -32.47 -13.80 -31.54
N PHE A 5 -32.76 -12.60 -32.03
CA PHE A 5 -31.78 -11.74 -32.68
C PHE A 5 -30.74 -11.22 -31.66
N TRP A 6 -31.18 -10.83 -30.47
CA TRP A 6 -30.28 -10.35 -29.40
C TRP A 6 -29.41 -11.46 -28.80
N MET A 7 -29.93 -12.69 -28.68
CA MET A 7 -29.16 -13.86 -28.22
C MET A 7 -28.05 -14.27 -29.20
N ILE A 8 -28.30 -14.20 -30.51
CA ILE A 8 -27.30 -14.56 -31.52
C ILE A 8 -26.22 -13.48 -31.61
N LEU A 9 -26.59 -12.20 -31.46
CA LEU A 9 -25.65 -11.09 -31.45
C LEU A 9 -24.70 -11.15 -30.23
N THR A 10 -25.20 -11.55 -29.06
CA THR A 10 -24.37 -11.74 -27.85
C THR A 10 -23.41 -12.91 -27.97
N LEU A 11 -23.81 -14.01 -28.63
CA LEU A 11 -22.93 -15.15 -28.89
C LEU A 11 -21.82 -14.84 -29.91
N LEU A 12 -22.12 -14.02 -30.93
CA LEU A 12 -21.12 -13.66 -31.96
C LEU A 12 -20.09 -12.67 -31.45
N ILE A 13 -20.46 -11.79 -30.50
CA ILE A 13 -19.54 -10.86 -29.84
C ILE A 13 -18.61 -11.61 -28.87
N SER A 14 -19.11 -12.64 -28.17
CA SER A 14 -18.27 -13.46 -27.28
C SER A 14 -17.31 -14.37 -28.04
N LEU A 15 -17.70 -14.91 -29.20
CA LEU A 15 -16.82 -15.75 -30.03
C LEU A 15 -15.71 -14.97 -30.75
N ASN A 16 -15.93 -13.71 -31.13
CA ASN A 16 -14.88 -12.86 -31.71
C ASN A 16 -13.86 -12.37 -30.67
N TYR A 17 -14.20 -12.39 -29.38
CA TYR A 17 -13.29 -11.95 -28.30
C TYR A 17 -12.29 -13.05 -27.90
N PHE A 18 -12.61 -14.32 -28.12
CA PHE A 18 -11.71 -15.44 -27.80
C PHE A 18 -10.64 -15.72 -28.87
N HIS A 19 -10.66 -15.01 -30.01
CA HIS A 19 -9.77 -15.32 -31.14
C HIS A 19 -8.69 -14.25 -31.42
N ASN A 20 -8.52 -13.26 -30.54
CA ASN A 20 -7.57 -12.17 -30.78
C ASN A 20 -6.64 -11.83 -29.61
N SER A 21 -6.27 -12.82 -28.80
CA SER A 21 -5.17 -12.73 -27.84
C SER A 21 -3.89 -13.30 -28.45
N ASN A 22 -3.45 -12.76 -29.60
CA ASN A 22 -2.05 -12.88 -30.00
C ASN A 22 -1.24 -11.86 -29.20
N VAL A 23 -1.02 -12.16 -27.92
CA VAL A 23 -0.05 -11.46 -27.09
C VAL A 23 1.32 -11.82 -27.66
N LYS A 24 1.95 -10.87 -28.33
CA LYS A 24 3.38 -10.96 -28.66
C LYS A 24 4.12 -11.18 -27.34
N ALA A 25 5.00 -12.18 -27.31
CA ALA A 25 5.93 -12.39 -26.20
C ALA A 25 6.63 -11.06 -25.91
N ILE A 26 6.33 -10.48 -24.74
CA ILE A 26 7.00 -9.31 -24.22
C ILE A 26 8.37 -9.81 -23.74
N ASP A 27 9.43 -9.14 -24.18
CA ASP A 27 10.79 -9.39 -23.70
C ASP A 27 10.77 -9.45 -22.17
N SER A 28 11.47 -10.44 -21.61
CA SER A 28 11.34 -10.85 -20.22
C SER A 28 11.39 -9.67 -19.25
N ILE A 29 10.26 -9.46 -18.58
CA ILE A 29 10.10 -8.56 -17.45
C ILE A 29 10.74 -9.31 -16.27
N TYR A 30 11.98 -9.02 -15.91
CA TYR A 30 12.59 -9.54 -14.69
C TYR A 30 12.87 -8.34 -13.79
N PRO A 31 12.37 -8.31 -12.54
CA PRO A 31 12.85 -7.33 -11.57
C PRO A 31 14.38 -7.45 -11.50
N GLN A 32 15.04 -6.30 -11.37
CA GLN A 32 16.49 -6.26 -11.18
C GLN A 32 16.86 -7.23 -10.05
N PRO A 33 17.96 -8.02 -10.18
CA PRO A 33 18.30 -9.06 -9.20
C PRO A 33 18.45 -8.54 -7.77
N ASP A 34 18.63 -7.23 -7.59
CA ASP A 34 18.77 -6.56 -6.29
C ASP A 34 17.51 -5.80 -5.83
N PHE A 35 16.35 -5.98 -6.49
CA PHE A 35 15.11 -5.30 -6.13
C PHE A 35 14.46 -5.90 -4.87
N GLN A 36 14.26 -5.07 -3.85
CA GLN A 36 13.69 -5.42 -2.56
C GLN A 36 12.15 -5.48 -2.66
N LYS A 37 11.61 -6.70 -2.77
CA LYS A 37 10.17 -6.99 -2.76
C LYS A 37 9.64 -7.00 -1.33
N GLY A 38 9.32 -5.82 -0.82
CA GLY A 38 9.03 -5.61 0.58
C GLY A 38 7.56 -5.36 0.92
N PHE A 39 7.22 -5.63 2.19
CA PHE A 39 5.91 -5.31 2.77
C PHE A 39 6.06 -5.01 4.25
N SER A 40 5.37 -3.98 4.76
CA SER A 40 5.30 -3.73 6.20
C SER A 40 4.33 -4.69 6.85
N PHE A 41 4.79 -5.46 7.83
CA PHE A 41 3.98 -6.42 8.58
C PHE A 41 3.70 -5.87 9.98
N ILE A 42 2.43 -5.60 10.27
CA ILE A 42 2.04 -4.80 11.43
C ILE A 42 1.26 -5.64 12.44
N GLY A 43 1.70 -5.61 13.69
CA GLY A 43 0.89 -5.99 14.85
C GLY A 43 0.42 -4.72 15.58
N TRP A 44 -0.86 -4.66 15.94
CA TRP A 44 -1.50 -3.50 16.55
C TRP A 44 -1.74 -3.63 18.05
N GLY A 45 -1.10 -4.60 18.70
CA GLY A 45 -1.25 -4.82 20.13
C GLY A 45 -0.07 -5.56 20.76
N GLU A 46 0.06 -5.43 22.08
CA GLU A 46 1.21 -5.89 22.87
C GLU A 46 1.66 -7.32 22.53
N SER A 47 0.70 -8.23 22.33
CA SER A 47 0.95 -9.67 22.22
C SER A 47 0.57 -10.26 20.86
N GLU A 48 0.29 -9.43 19.84
CA GLU A 48 -0.19 -9.94 18.55
C GLU A 48 0.83 -10.87 17.86
N PHE A 49 2.13 -10.65 18.03
CA PHE A 49 3.16 -11.54 17.48
C PHE A 49 3.27 -12.89 18.18
N ARG A 50 2.61 -13.08 19.34
CA ARG A 50 2.49 -14.40 19.98
C ARG A 50 1.31 -15.22 19.45
N ASP A 51 0.38 -14.55 18.77
CA ASP A 51 -0.81 -15.20 18.25
C ASP A 51 -0.46 -16.06 17.03
N GLU A 52 -0.97 -17.28 16.98
CA GLU A 52 -0.71 -18.21 15.86
C GLU A 52 -1.15 -17.63 14.50
N ARG A 53 -2.17 -16.76 14.51
CA ARG A 53 -2.67 -16.07 13.31
C ARG A 53 -1.61 -15.13 12.71
N ALA A 54 -0.71 -14.57 13.52
CA ALA A 54 0.39 -13.75 13.00
C ALA A 54 1.36 -14.60 12.17
N LEU A 55 1.70 -15.81 12.63
CA LEU A 55 2.55 -16.72 11.87
C LEU A 55 1.89 -17.18 10.57
N GLU A 56 0.60 -17.54 10.62
CA GLU A 56 -0.18 -17.87 9.41
C GLU A 56 -0.21 -16.70 8.43
N SER A 57 -0.41 -15.48 8.94
CA SER A 57 -0.42 -14.28 8.11
C SER A 57 0.93 -14.00 7.46
N LEU A 58 2.03 -14.19 8.19
CA LEU A 58 3.39 -14.06 7.65
C LEU A 58 3.69 -15.10 6.55
N GLN A 59 3.22 -16.33 6.73
CA GLN A 59 3.32 -17.37 5.71
C GLN A 59 2.53 -16.99 4.45
N ARG A 60 1.31 -16.46 4.61
CA ARG A 60 0.51 -15.93 3.48
C ARG A 60 1.24 -14.77 2.78
N LEU A 61 1.88 -13.87 3.54
CA LEU A 61 2.68 -12.80 2.96
C LEU A 61 3.80 -13.36 2.09
N LYS A 62 4.55 -14.36 2.57
CA LYS A 62 5.59 -15.04 1.78
C LYS A 62 5.04 -15.63 0.46
N GLU A 63 3.84 -16.21 0.48
CA GLU A 63 3.19 -16.77 -0.72
C GLU A 63 2.84 -15.74 -1.80
N THR A 64 2.93 -14.44 -1.50
CA THR A 64 2.83 -13.36 -2.49
C THR A 64 4.12 -13.15 -3.29
N GLY A 65 5.23 -13.79 -2.89
CA GLY A 65 6.56 -13.52 -3.44
C GLY A 65 7.26 -12.35 -2.76
N THR A 66 6.74 -11.87 -1.63
CA THR A 66 7.44 -10.94 -0.74
C THR A 66 8.71 -11.60 -0.20
N GLU A 67 9.81 -10.85 -0.17
CA GLU A 67 11.14 -11.31 0.25
C GLU A 67 11.68 -10.50 1.44
N TRP A 68 11.14 -9.31 1.68
CA TRP A 68 11.53 -8.41 2.76
C TRP A 68 10.31 -8.03 3.62
N VAL A 69 10.46 -8.06 4.93
CA VAL A 69 9.41 -7.75 5.90
C VAL A 69 9.84 -6.55 6.73
N VAL A 70 9.07 -5.46 6.68
CA VAL A 70 9.29 -4.31 7.56
C VAL A 70 8.54 -4.53 8.86
N LEU A 71 9.28 -4.59 9.97
CA LEU A 71 8.72 -4.58 11.31
C LEU A 71 8.70 -3.13 11.82
N CYS A 72 7.51 -2.52 11.78
CA CYS A 72 7.27 -1.21 12.35
C CYS A 72 7.08 -1.33 13.87
N ILE A 73 7.98 -0.74 14.65
CA ILE A 73 7.94 -0.82 16.12
C ILE A 73 7.59 0.54 16.71
N PHE A 74 6.38 0.66 17.23
CA PHE A 74 5.84 1.93 17.71
C PHE A 74 6.13 2.13 19.19
N TRP A 75 6.91 3.16 19.51
CA TRP A 75 7.04 3.75 20.83
C TRP A 75 6.44 5.15 20.82
N PHE A 76 6.24 5.74 21.98
CA PHE A 76 5.44 6.95 22.12
C PHE A 76 6.08 7.98 23.03
N GLN A 77 5.84 9.23 22.67
CA GLN A 77 5.94 10.38 23.57
C GLN A 77 4.54 10.91 23.91
N GLU A 78 4.39 11.58 25.05
CA GLU A 78 3.08 12.00 25.56
C GLU A 78 2.41 13.06 24.68
N ASN A 79 3.16 14.10 24.30
CA ASN A 79 2.70 15.17 23.40
C ASN A 79 3.89 15.65 22.53
N LYS A 80 3.64 16.57 21.59
CA LYS A 80 4.64 17.02 20.60
C LYS A 80 5.96 17.58 21.16
N SER A 81 5.98 18.10 22.39
CA SER A 81 7.19 18.67 23.02
C SER A 81 7.71 17.84 24.20
N SER A 82 7.12 16.66 24.44
CA SER A 82 7.65 15.69 25.39
C SER A 82 8.93 15.06 24.86
N THR A 83 9.88 14.81 25.76
CA THR A 83 11.17 14.20 25.43
C THR A 83 11.17 12.70 25.65
N GLU A 84 10.54 12.19 26.70
CA GLU A 84 10.51 10.76 27.05
C GLU A 84 9.84 9.89 25.96
N ILE A 85 10.57 8.88 25.47
CA ILE A 85 10.12 7.94 24.44
C ILE A 85 10.05 6.53 25.04
N GLN A 86 8.85 5.93 25.09
CA GLN A 86 8.65 4.63 25.73
C GLN A 86 7.51 3.84 25.05
N PRO A 87 7.47 2.51 25.17
CA PRO A 87 6.34 1.74 24.67
C PRO A 87 5.04 2.10 25.39
N ALA A 88 3.92 2.11 24.67
CA ALA A 88 2.56 2.26 25.17
C ALA A 88 1.75 1.02 24.77
N TYR A 89 1.76 -0.01 25.63
CA TYR A 89 1.08 -1.29 25.39
C TYR A 89 -0.45 -1.22 25.45
N ASP A 90 -0.99 -0.14 26.04
CA ASP A 90 -2.40 0.21 25.99
C ASP A 90 -2.83 0.84 24.65
N LEU A 91 -1.87 1.22 23.81
CA LEU A 91 -2.05 1.61 22.42
C LEU A 91 -1.65 0.43 21.51
N TYR A 92 -0.67 0.63 20.63
CA TYR A 92 -0.26 -0.34 19.62
C TYR A 92 1.25 -0.64 19.66
N SER A 93 1.92 -0.42 20.80
CA SER A 93 3.25 -0.99 20.98
C SER A 93 3.18 -2.51 21.10
N VAL A 94 4.04 -3.21 20.36
CA VAL A 94 4.28 -4.64 20.54
C VAL A 94 5.37 -4.85 21.60
N ASN A 95 5.26 -5.92 22.39
CA ASN A 95 6.28 -6.26 23.38
C ASN A 95 7.65 -6.48 22.70
N THR A 96 8.70 -5.83 23.21
CA THR A 96 10.04 -5.94 22.63
C THR A 96 10.53 -7.39 22.55
N THR A 97 10.29 -8.23 23.56
CA THR A 97 10.72 -9.64 23.52
C THR A 97 10.05 -10.39 22.37
N ASP A 98 8.80 -10.06 22.07
CA ASP A 98 8.06 -10.70 20.98
C ASP A 98 8.57 -10.23 19.62
N VAL A 99 8.95 -8.97 19.48
CA VAL A 99 9.64 -8.46 18.28
C VAL A 99 10.92 -9.25 18.02
N LEU A 100 11.74 -9.46 19.05
CA LEU A 100 13.01 -10.18 18.94
C LEU A 100 12.82 -11.63 18.49
N LEU A 101 11.80 -12.31 19.01
CA LEU A 101 11.43 -13.67 18.59
C LEU A 101 10.85 -13.69 17.17
N PHE A 102 10.06 -12.68 16.81
CA PHE A 102 9.43 -12.61 15.50
C PHE A 102 10.45 -12.33 14.38
N ILE A 103 11.53 -11.60 14.65
CA ILE A 103 12.68 -11.47 13.74
C ILE A 103 13.25 -12.84 13.39
N GLU A 104 13.48 -13.70 14.39
CA GLU A 104 13.99 -15.06 14.17
C GLU A 104 13.01 -15.89 13.31
N ILE A 105 11.71 -15.77 13.57
CA ILE A 105 10.67 -16.45 12.78
C ILE A 105 10.70 -15.98 11.30
N ILE A 106 10.88 -14.69 11.05
CA ILE A 106 10.99 -14.16 9.68
C ILE A 106 12.21 -14.75 8.97
N HIS A 107 13.37 -14.77 9.64
CA HIS A 107 14.60 -15.35 9.10
C HIS A 107 14.49 -16.87 8.88
N ASP A 108 13.83 -17.61 9.77
CA ASP A 108 13.56 -19.05 9.62
C ASP A 108 12.67 -19.35 8.39
N LEU A 109 11.83 -18.39 8.00
CA LEU A 109 11.07 -18.46 6.74
C LEU A 109 11.90 -18.05 5.52
N GLY A 110 13.17 -17.69 5.67
CA GLY A 110 14.06 -17.25 4.60
C GLY A 110 13.73 -15.88 4.04
N LEU A 111 12.99 -15.07 4.80
CA LEU A 111 12.69 -13.68 4.50
C LEU A 111 13.74 -12.78 5.16
N LYS A 112 13.91 -11.58 4.63
CA LYS A 112 14.79 -10.55 5.21
C LYS A 112 13.97 -9.57 6.06
N VAL A 113 14.61 -8.95 7.04
CA VAL A 113 13.99 -7.99 7.94
C VAL A 113 14.47 -6.58 7.63
N VAL A 114 13.51 -5.66 7.60
CA VAL A 114 13.75 -4.23 7.78
C VAL A 114 13.22 -3.86 9.16
N LEU A 115 14.08 -3.38 10.05
CA LEU A 115 13.63 -2.92 11.37
C LEU A 115 13.36 -1.42 11.29
N LYS A 116 12.12 -1.02 11.61
CA LYS A 116 11.65 0.36 11.52
C LYS A 116 11.08 0.82 12.86
N PRO A 117 11.93 1.30 13.79
CA PRO A 117 11.46 1.97 14.99
C PRO A 117 10.73 3.28 14.62
N ILE A 118 9.57 3.51 15.21
CA ILE A 118 8.71 4.67 14.99
C ILE A 118 8.36 5.28 16.34
N VAL A 119 8.45 6.60 16.43
CA VAL A 119 7.94 7.39 17.57
C VAL A 119 6.67 8.08 17.15
N ASP A 120 5.59 7.84 17.89
CA ASP A 120 4.30 8.50 17.72
C ASP A 120 3.88 9.30 18.96
N ILE A 121 2.88 10.17 18.79
CA ILE A 121 2.37 11.03 19.85
C ILE A 121 1.08 10.43 20.39
N LYS A 122 0.98 10.22 21.71
CA LYS A 122 -0.21 9.59 22.33
C LYS A 122 -1.51 10.37 22.11
N THR A 123 -1.43 11.69 21.91
CA THR A 123 -2.60 12.53 21.56
C THR A 123 -3.16 12.26 20.16
N GLY A 124 -2.47 11.46 19.34
CA GLY A 124 -2.85 11.13 17.96
C GLY A 124 -2.40 12.18 16.94
N GLU A 125 -1.63 13.19 17.36
CA GLU A 125 -0.95 14.11 16.45
C GLU A 125 0.11 13.37 15.63
N TRP A 126 0.31 13.81 14.39
CA TRP A 126 1.31 13.22 13.51
C TRP A 126 2.73 13.56 14.01
N ARG A 127 3.63 12.57 14.03
CA ARG A 127 5.03 12.71 14.45
C ARG A 127 5.81 13.80 13.70
N ALA A 128 5.40 14.16 12.48
CA ALA A 128 5.97 15.30 11.76
C ALA A 128 5.86 16.62 12.53
N TYR A 129 4.93 16.72 13.49
CA TYR A 129 4.70 17.91 14.31
C TYR A 129 5.44 17.89 15.65
N ILE A 130 6.31 16.91 15.89
CA ILE A 130 7.22 16.92 17.05
C ILE A 130 7.99 18.25 17.08
N GLU A 131 8.12 18.83 18.26
CA GLU A 131 8.87 20.07 18.53
C GLU A 131 10.16 19.66 19.25
N PRO A 132 11.26 19.42 18.52
CA PRO A 132 12.47 18.89 19.13
C PRO A 132 13.15 19.92 20.04
N SER A 133 13.81 19.42 21.08
CA SER A 133 14.81 20.13 21.88
C SER A 133 16.11 19.34 21.88
N GLU A 134 17.18 19.91 22.43
CA GLU A 134 18.46 19.19 22.64
C GLU A 134 18.23 17.91 23.45
N GLU A 135 17.45 17.98 24.54
CA GLU A 135 17.11 16.82 25.36
C GLU A 135 16.25 15.79 24.61
N TRP A 136 15.43 16.22 23.65
CA TRP A 136 14.70 15.29 22.79
C TRP A 136 15.65 14.51 21.88
N PHE A 137 16.67 15.17 21.29
CA PHE A 137 17.65 14.49 20.44
C PHE A 137 18.52 13.52 21.25
N GLU A 138 18.87 13.84 22.50
CA GLU A 138 19.57 12.90 23.40
C GLU A 138 18.73 11.64 23.69
N GLU A 139 17.45 11.82 24.00
CA GLU A 139 16.53 10.70 24.24
C GLU A 139 16.28 9.91 22.95
N TYR A 140 16.12 10.58 21.81
CA TYR A 140 15.95 9.93 20.52
C TYR A 140 17.20 9.13 20.11
N SER A 141 18.41 9.66 20.32
CA SER A 141 19.66 8.93 20.07
C SER A 141 19.74 7.67 20.92
N SER A 142 19.37 7.76 22.21
CA SER A 142 19.32 6.61 23.12
C SER A 142 18.30 5.56 22.66
N TYR A 143 17.09 6.00 22.31
CA TYR A 143 16.01 5.17 21.79
C TYR A 143 16.40 4.43 20.50
N ILE A 144 16.92 5.16 19.51
CA ILE A 144 17.23 4.56 18.21
C ILE A 144 18.48 3.67 18.28
N SER A 145 19.46 4.02 19.10
CA SER A 145 20.66 3.19 19.35
C SER A 145 20.32 1.87 20.03
N PHE A 146 19.36 1.85 20.96
CA PHE A 146 18.84 0.60 21.54
C PHE A 146 18.31 -0.36 20.46
N TRP A 147 17.56 0.16 19.49
CA TRP A 147 17.06 -0.65 18.38
C TRP A 147 18.13 -1.00 17.34
N ALA A 148 19.14 -0.15 17.15
CA ALA A 148 20.30 -0.44 16.30
C ALA A 148 21.13 -1.61 16.87
N GLU A 149 21.36 -1.64 18.19
CA GLU A 149 22.02 -2.75 18.85
C GLU A 149 21.24 -4.06 18.67
N ILE A 150 19.91 -4.02 18.81
CA ILE A 150 19.04 -5.17 18.52
C ILE A 150 19.16 -5.61 17.06
N ALA A 151 19.17 -4.65 16.12
CA ALA A 151 19.30 -4.92 14.69
C ALA A 151 20.60 -5.67 14.38
N GLU A 152 21.72 -5.27 14.99
CA GLU A 152 23.02 -5.96 14.85
C GLU A 152 22.98 -7.35 15.47
N GLN A 153 22.50 -7.48 16.72
CA GLN A 153 22.42 -8.76 17.42
C GLN A 153 21.53 -9.77 16.69
N LYS A 154 20.48 -9.30 16.00
CA LYS A 154 19.55 -10.13 15.24
C LYS A 154 19.88 -10.21 13.75
N ALA A 155 21.00 -9.65 13.29
CA ALA A 155 21.41 -9.66 11.89
C ALA A 155 20.32 -9.13 10.92
N VAL A 156 19.65 -8.05 11.31
CA VAL A 156 18.67 -7.34 10.47
C VAL A 156 19.34 -6.76 9.23
N GLU A 157 18.71 -6.90 8.07
CA GLU A 157 19.31 -6.58 6.77
C GLU A 157 19.19 -5.10 6.35
N LEU A 158 18.28 -4.33 6.95
CA LEU A 158 18.16 -2.89 6.74
C LEU A 158 17.56 -2.23 7.98
N PHE A 159 18.14 -1.12 8.43
CA PHE A 159 17.65 -0.37 9.58
C PHE A 159 17.16 1.03 9.18
N VAL A 160 15.96 1.38 9.62
CA VAL A 160 15.37 2.70 9.37
C VAL A 160 15.66 3.61 10.57
N VAL A 161 16.54 4.60 10.39
CA VAL A 161 17.01 5.48 11.47
C VAL A 161 15.99 6.53 11.89
N GLY A 162 14.99 6.80 11.06
CA GLY A 162 13.91 7.73 11.36
C GLY A 162 12.80 7.69 10.32
N CYS A 163 11.60 8.14 10.71
CA CYS A 163 10.42 8.06 9.86
C CYS A 163 9.55 9.31 10.03
N GLU A 164 9.44 10.13 8.99
CA GLU A 164 8.55 11.31 8.91
C GLU A 164 8.71 12.32 10.06
N LEU A 165 9.92 12.52 10.56
CA LEU A 165 10.22 13.46 11.63
C LEU A 165 10.50 14.87 11.07
N ILE A 166 9.58 15.39 10.25
CA ILE A 166 9.79 16.59 9.40
C ILE A 166 10.40 17.77 10.15
N ASN A 167 9.84 18.14 11.30
CA ASN A 167 10.33 19.28 12.09
C ASN A 167 11.75 19.09 12.66
N THR A 168 12.32 17.88 12.58
CA THR A 168 13.68 17.57 13.01
C THR A 168 14.67 17.54 11.85
N GLU A 169 14.20 17.41 10.60
CA GLU A 169 15.06 17.15 9.43
C GLU A 169 16.07 18.28 9.16
N SER A 170 15.77 19.52 9.57
CA SER A 170 16.68 20.67 9.42
C SER A 170 17.80 20.73 10.46
N TYR A 171 17.79 19.86 11.48
CA TYR A 171 18.81 19.81 12.53
C TYR A 171 19.95 18.90 12.10
N LEU A 172 20.72 19.34 11.10
CA LEU A 172 21.75 18.54 10.45
C LEU A 172 22.76 17.96 11.46
N ASP A 173 23.33 18.80 12.34
CA ASP A 173 24.35 18.36 13.30
C ASP A 173 23.82 17.26 14.25
N GLU A 174 22.55 17.38 14.69
CA GLU A 174 21.91 16.38 15.55
C GLU A 174 21.70 15.05 14.81
N TRP A 175 21.25 15.10 13.55
CA TRP A 175 21.09 13.91 12.74
C TRP A 175 22.42 13.24 12.40
N LEU A 176 23.48 14.01 12.14
CA LEU A 176 24.82 13.45 11.94
C LEU A 176 25.33 12.74 13.20
N ASN A 177 25.07 13.30 14.39
CA ASN A 177 25.40 12.66 15.67
C ASN A 177 24.61 11.35 15.85
N ILE A 178 23.28 11.38 15.66
CA ILE A 178 22.42 10.20 15.77
C ILE A 178 22.86 9.09 14.80
N ILE A 179 23.12 9.42 13.53
CA ILE A 179 23.55 8.44 12.54
C ILE A 179 24.93 7.88 12.93
N GLY A 180 25.83 8.72 13.44
CA GLY A 180 27.12 8.29 13.99
C GLY A 180 26.98 7.29 15.13
N ASP A 181 26.09 7.57 16.09
CA ASP A 181 25.80 6.69 17.22
C ASP A 181 25.21 5.35 16.74
N VAL A 182 24.25 5.38 15.81
CA VAL A 182 23.65 4.18 15.21
C VAL A 182 24.71 3.32 14.49
N LYS A 183 25.60 3.94 13.70
CA LYS A 183 26.71 3.24 13.03
C LYS A 183 27.71 2.61 14.01
N ALA A 184 27.77 3.08 15.25
CA ALA A 184 28.62 2.47 16.27
C ALA A 184 28.04 1.14 16.81
N PHE A 185 26.72 0.94 16.72
CA PHE A 185 26.03 -0.27 17.20
C PHE A 185 25.58 -1.20 16.07
N TYR A 186 25.36 -0.68 14.86
CA TYR A 186 24.85 -1.44 13.71
C TYR A 186 25.72 -1.24 12.47
N SER A 187 26.11 -2.35 11.85
CA SER A 187 27.03 -2.39 10.72
C SER A 187 26.37 -2.56 9.34
N GLY A 188 25.07 -2.82 9.31
CA GLY A 188 24.30 -2.99 8.08
C GLY A 188 23.85 -1.66 7.46
N PRO A 189 23.10 -1.71 6.35
CA PRO A 189 22.69 -0.51 5.63
C PRO A 189 21.64 0.29 6.38
N LEU A 190 21.73 1.61 6.25
CA LEU A 190 20.86 2.60 6.88
C LEU A 190 20.00 3.33 5.86
N VAL A 191 18.76 3.65 6.26
CA VAL A 191 17.87 4.54 5.52
C VAL A 191 17.08 5.43 6.46
N TYR A 192 16.75 6.65 6.00
CA TYR A 192 15.74 7.50 6.62
C TYR A 192 14.48 7.50 5.77
N SER A 193 13.31 7.34 6.39
CA SER A 193 12.00 7.22 5.75
C SER A 193 11.31 8.59 5.68
N ALA A 194 11.68 9.41 4.70
CA ALA A 194 11.17 10.77 4.51
C ALA A 194 9.79 10.79 3.85
N THR A 195 9.00 11.86 4.04
CA THR A 195 7.74 12.01 3.31
C THR A 195 7.98 12.34 1.84
N TYR A 196 7.00 12.06 0.98
CA TYR A 196 7.05 12.35 -0.46
C TYR A 196 7.32 13.84 -0.79
N ASP A 197 7.11 14.74 0.18
CA ASP A 197 7.28 16.19 0.06
C ASP A 197 8.42 16.76 0.93
N SER A 198 9.09 15.95 1.76
CA SER A 198 10.24 16.39 2.57
C SER A 198 11.59 15.87 2.10
N TYR A 199 11.63 14.73 1.40
CA TYR A 199 12.86 14.00 1.07
C TYR A 199 13.95 14.84 0.39
N GLN A 200 13.59 15.86 -0.40
CA GLN A 200 14.54 16.73 -1.09
C GLN A 200 15.26 17.74 -0.18
N ASN A 201 14.73 17.98 1.03
CA ASN A 201 15.26 18.97 1.97
C ASN A 201 16.27 18.37 2.96
N ILE A 202 16.44 17.05 2.97
CA ILE A 202 17.33 16.35 3.90
C ILE A 202 18.77 16.47 3.41
N GLU A 203 19.65 17.00 4.26
CA GLU A 203 21.06 17.25 3.92
C GLU A 203 22.01 16.12 4.35
N PHE A 204 21.53 15.14 5.13
CA PHE A 204 22.34 14.02 5.65
C PHE A 204 22.24 12.72 4.83
N TRP A 205 21.73 12.77 3.59
CA TRP A 205 21.64 11.57 2.74
C TRP A 205 22.97 10.88 2.49
N ASP A 206 24.07 11.64 2.46
CA ASP A 206 25.42 11.10 2.25
C ASP A 206 25.85 10.11 3.34
N GLU A 207 25.25 10.22 4.53
CA GLU A 207 25.50 9.31 5.64
C GLU A 207 24.65 8.03 5.60
N LEU A 208 23.76 7.88 4.62
CA LEU A 208 22.82 6.77 4.49
C LEU A 208 23.07 5.97 3.21
N ASP A 209 22.67 4.70 3.18
CA ASP A 209 22.89 3.81 2.04
C ASP A 209 21.86 4.01 0.92
N PHE A 210 20.64 4.42 1.29
CA PHE A 210 19.56 4.70 0.35
C PHE A 210 18.85 6.02 0.67
N ILE A 211 18.24 6.61 -0.35
CA ILE A 211 17.21 7.64 -0.19
C ILE A 211 15.89 6.92 0.09
N GLY A 212 15.32 7.10 1.28
CA GLY A 212 14.03 6.50 1.63
C GLY A 212 12.87 7.47 1.43
N VAL A 213 11.86 7.06 0.67
CA VAL A 213 10.68 7.89 0.37
C VAL A 213 9.38 7.15 0.73
N ASN A 214 8.55 7.78 1.56
CA ASN A 214 7.16 7.40 1.76
C ASN A 214 6.32 7.97 0.61
N ALA A 215 6.21 7.19 -0.47
CA ALA A 215 5.76 7.59 -1.79
C ALA A 215 4.22 7.67 -1.92
N TYR A 216 3.55 8.33 -0.98
CA TYR A 216 2.11 8.57 -1.00
C TYR A 216 1.73 9.76 -1.92
N TYR A 217 2.08 9.69 -3.20
CA TYR A 217 1.80 10.74 -4.16
C TYR A 217 0.34 10.76 -4.63
N THR A 218 -0.25 11.95 -4.73
CA THR A 218 -1.53 12.17 -5.43
C THR A 218 -1.37 11.84 -6.92
N LEU A 219 -2.03 10.78 -7.41
CA LEU A 219 -1.90 10.38 -8.82
C LEU A 219 -2.90 11.08 -9.73
N THR A 220 -4.15 11.22 -9.28
CA THR A 220 -5.21 11.91 -10.03
C THR A 220 -6.13 12.68 -9.08
N TYR A 221 -7.12 13.37 -9.65
CA TYR A 221 -8.23 13.98 -8.92
C TYR A 221 -9.59 13.32 -9.24
N SER A 222 -9.56 12.11 -9.81
CA SER A 222 -10.73 11.32 -10.17
C SER A 222 -10.98 10.21 -9.14
N THR A 223 -12.25 9.95 -8.83
CA THR A 223 -12.67 8.78 -8.03
C THR A 223 -12.97 7.54 -8.90
N VAL A 224 -12.83 7.68 -10.23
CA VAL A 224 -12.94 6.57 -11.18
C VAL A 224 -11.77 6.63 -12.16
N PRO A 225 -10.52 6.64 -11.68
CA PRO A 225 -9.38 6.75 -12.56
C PRO A 225 -9.24 5.49 -13.43
N THR A 226 -8.79 5.67 -14.66
CA THR A 226 -8.32 4.57 -15.51
C THR A 226 -6.87 4.23 -15.19
N LEU A 227 -6.43 3.00 -15.48
CA LEU A 227 -5.03 2.60 -15.35
C LEU A 227 -4.08 3.58 -16.06
N LYS A 228 -4.48 4.03 -17.27
CA LYS A 228 -3.73 5.02 -18.05
C LYS A 228 -3.57 6.36 -17.33
N GLU A 229 -4.58 6.82 -16.61
CA GLU A 229 -4.52 8.07 -15.85
C GLU A 229 -3.64 7.93 -14.62
N LEU A 230 -3.71 6.82 -13.90
CA LEU A 230 -2.85 6.53 -12.75
C LEU A 230 -1.37 6.49 -13.17
N LYS A 231 -1.06 5.77 -14.25
CA LYS A 231 0.30 5.73 -14.81
C LYS A 231 0.81 7.11 -15.23
N ARG A 232 -0.05 7.94 -15.81
CA ARG A 232 0.29 9.33 -16.14
C ARG A 232 0.57 10.16 -14.90
N GLY A 233 -0.20 9.97 -13.83
CA GLY A 233 0.04 10.60 -12.53
C GLY A 233 1.45 10.30 -12.01
N TRP A 234 1.83 9.02 -12.05
CA TRP A 234 3.17 8.58 -11.66
C TRP A 234 4.30 9.14 -12.52
N GLN A 235 4.08 9.34 -13.83
CA GLN A 235 5.14 9.78 -14.74
C GLN A 235 5.81 11.09 -14.32
N LYS A 236 5.06 12.02 -13.71
CA LYS A 236 5.64 13.26 -13.16
C LYS A 236 6.65 12.96 -12.06
N TYR A 237 6.26 12.13 -11.10
CA TYR A 237 7.08 11.80 -9.93
C TYR A 237 8.25 10.89 -10.29
N LEU A 238 8.09 10.01 -11.29
CA LEU A 238 9.19 9.20 -11.82
C LEU A 238 10.37 10.07 -12.25
N THR A 239 10.12 11.14 -13.03
CA THR A 239 11.18 12.05 -13.47
C THR A 239 11.80 12.81 -12.28
N GLU A 240 10.97 13.30 -11.34
CA GLU A 240 11.45 14.01 -10.15
C GLU A 240 12.37 13.15 -9.28
N LEU A 241 11.97 11.89 -9.03
CA LEU A 241 12.73 10.93 -8.25
C LEU A 241 14.03 10.50 -8.97
N GLU A 242 13.98 10.31 -10.28
CA GLU A 242 15.17 10.00 -11.10
C GLU A 242 16.20 11.12 -11.02
N ASP A 243 15.77 12.36 -11.27
CA ASP A 243 16.64 13.54 -11.21
C ASP A 243 17.27 13.67 -9.82
N PHE A 244 16.49 13.46 -8.75
CA PHE A 244 17.00 13.51 -7.38
C PHE A 244 18.01 12.40 -7.08
N SER A 245 17.69 11.15 -7.42
CA SER A 245 18.59 10.00 -7.26
C SER A 245 19.93 10.24 -7.95
N PHE A 246 19.90 10.74 -9.20
CA PHE A 246 21.13 11.02 -9.95
C PHE A 246 21.88 12.23 -9.41
N SER A 247 21.19 13.23 -8.88
CA SER A 247 21.86 14.40 -8.29
C SER A 247 22.74 14.05 -7.09
N LEU A 248 22.34 13.04 -6.30
CA LEU A 248 23.09 12.51 -5.16
C LEU A 248 23.89 11.24 -5.47
N THR A 249 23.79 10.71 -6.70
CA THR A 249 24.35 9.40 -7.08
C THR A 249 23.96 8.30 -6.08
N LYS A 250 22.70 8.31 -5.66
CA LYS A 250 22.20 7.44 -4.59
C LYS A 250 20.86 6.85 -4.97
N ASP A 251 20.75 5.54 -4.79
CA ASP A 251 19.55 4.80 -5.14
C ASP A 251 18.40 5.11 -4.17
N ILE A 252 17.17 5.00 -4.67
CA ILE A 252 15.94 5.21 -3.91
C ILE A 252 15.33 3.87 -3.52
N ILE A 253 14.78 3.78 -2.31
CA ILE A 253 13.77 2.78 -1.94
C ILE A 253 12.50 3.49 -1.51
N PHE A 254 11.35 2.96 -1.93
CA PHE A 254 10.09 3.42 -1.34
C PHE A 254 9.92 2.75 0.01
N THR A 255 10.26 3.47 1.09
CA THR A 255 10.16 3.03 2.48
C THR A 255 8.73 2.85 2.94
N GLU A 256 7.78 3.52 2.27
CA GLU A 256 6.36 3.20 2.31
C GLU A 256 5.70 3.54 0.98
N ILE A 257 4.71 2.73 0.58
CA ILE A 257 3.77 3.04 -0.50
C ILE A 257 2.50 2.25 -0.28
N GLY A 258 1.33 2.87 -0.45
CA GLY A 258 0.08 2.16 -0.20
C GLY A 258 -1.14 2.94 -0.62
N TYR A 259 -2.25 2.21 -0.75
CA TYR A 259 -3.55 2.75 -1.10
C TYR A 259 -4.61 2.02 -0.29
N ARG A 260 -5.54 2.76 0.29
CA ARG A 260 -6.73 2.17 0.90
C ARG A 260 -7.68 1.61 -0.15
N SER A 261 -8.49 0.62 0.22
CA SER A 261 -9.52 0.05 -0.65
C SER A 261 -10.80 0.90 -0.64
N ILE A 262 -10.69 2.19 -1.00
CA ILE A 262 -11.82 3.11 -1.04
C ILE A 262 -11.85 3.96 -2.32
N ASP A 263 -13.05 4.40 -2.71
CA ASP A 263 -13.31 5.33 -3.81
C ASP A 263 -12.46 6.61 -3.65
N GLY A 264 -11.61 6.91 -4.65
CA GLY A 264 -10.69 8.05 -4.63
C GLY A 264 -9.45 7.87 -3.74
N CYS A 265 -8.99 6.63 -3.51
CA CYS A 265 -7.77 6.35 -2.75
C CYS A 265 -6.52 6.94 -3.40
N ASN A 266 -6.50 7.08 -4.72
CA ASN A 266 -5.39 7.66 -5.48
C ASN A 266 -5.20 9.19 -5.28
N ILE A 267 -6.20 9.87 -4.71
CA ILE A 267 -6.23 11.35 -4.59
C ILE A 267 -5.48 11.81 -3.33
N GLN A 268 -5.58 11.04 -2.24
CA GLN A 268 -4.94 11.35 -0.95
C GLN A 268 -4.46 10.05 -0.31
N PRO A 269 -3.50 9.34 -0.92
CA PRO A 269 -3.13 8.00 -0.48
C PRO A 269 -2.48 7.97 0.91
N TRP A 270 -2.01 9.10 1.45
CA TRP A 270 -1.51 9.19 2.83
C TRP A 270 -2.63 9.26 3.89
N ASN A 271 -3.86 9.59 3.49
CA ASN A 271 -4.93 9.93 4.44
C ASN A 271 -5.64 8.68 4.97
N TRP A 272 -5.07 8.12 6.05
CA TRP A 272 -5.59 6.95 6.77
C TRP A 272 -6.96 7.19 7.44
N GLN A 273 -7.37 8.44 7.64
CA GLN A 273 -8.67 8.80 8.24
C GLN A 273 -9.79 8.97 7.20
N LYS A 274 -9.46 9.07 5.91
CA LYS A 274 -10.42 9.36 4.84
C LYS A 274 -11.55 8.32 4.80
N LYS A 275 -12.80 8.75 4.90
CA LYS A 275 -13.94 7.83 4.76
C LYS A 275 -14.31 7.69 3.30
N GLY A 276 -14.67 6.48 2.88
CA GLY A 276 -15.07 6.19 1.50
C GLY A 276 -15.86 4.91 1.37
N ARG A 277 -16.47 4.73 0.18
CA ARG A 277 -17.10 3.46 -0.22
C ARG A 277 -16.00 2.46 -0.55
N LEU A 278 -16.20 1.19 -0.21
CA LEU A 278 -15.27 0.11 -0.53
C LEU A 278 -15.01 0.07 -2.04
N ASP A 279 -13.74 0.04 -2.43
CA ASP A 279 -13.30 -0.02 -3.82
C ASP A 279 -11.96 -0.73 -3.97
N GLU A 280 -11.98 -2.07 -3.90
CA GLU A 280 -10.78 -2.88 -4.11
C GLU A 280 -10.24 -2.83 -5.55
N ASN A 281 -11.10 -2.48 -6.52
CA ASN A 281 -10.67 -2.33 -7.92
C ASN A 281 -9.76 -1.12 -8.08
N GLU A 282 -10.11 0.01 -7.46
CA GLU A 282 -9.24 1.19 -7.52
C GLU A 282 -7.90 0.95 -6.82
N GLN A 283 -7.89 0.28 -5.66
CA GLN A 283 -6.64 -0.13 -5.01
C GLN A 283 -5.78 -1.01 -5.93
N ALA A 284 -6.38 -2.01 -6.57
CA ALA A 284 -5.66 -2.89 -7.50
C ALA A 284 -5.10 -2.13 -8.71
N LEU A 285 -5.85 -1.19 -9.28
CA LEU A 285 -5.36 -0.32 -10.36
C LEU A 285 -4.19 0.56 -9.93
N CYS A 286 -4.17 1.06 -8.70
CA CYS A 286 -3.05 1.83 -8.16
C CYS A 286 -1.79 0.96 -8.00
N TYR A 287 -1.93 -0.28 -7.51
CA TYR A 287 -0.83 -1.25 -7.45
C TYR A 287 -0.28 -1.54 -8.86
N GLU A 288 -1.17 -1.85 -9.81
CA GLU A 288 -0.80 -2.17 -11.19
C GLU A 288 -0.09 -0.99 -11.87
N ALA A 289 -0.61 0.23 -11.71
CA ALA A 289 -0.01 1.44 -12.24
C ALA A 289 1.40 1.67 -11.69
N THR A 290 1.60 1.43 -10.39
CA THR A 290 2.91 1.58 -9.74
C THR A 290 3.89 0.57 -10.32
N PHE A 291 3.54 -0.71 -10.36
CA PHE A 291 4.41 -1.73 -10.95
C PHE A 291 4.73 -1.46 -12.42
N GLU A 292 3.74 -1.11 -13.24
CA GLU A 292 3.97 -0.86 -14.67
C GLU A 292 4.88 0.35 -14.93
N VAL A 293 4.81 1.40 -14.09
CA VAL A 293 5.64 2.61 -14.29
C VAL A 293 7.07 2.39 -13.80
N PHE A 294 7.23 1.72 -12.67
CA PHE A 294 8.54 1.54 -12.03
C PHE A 294 9.22 0.21 -12.35
N ASN A 295 8.64 -0.58 -13.26
CA ASN A 295 9.26 -1.80 -13.75
C ASN A 295 10.58 -1.48 -14.48
N ASN A 296 11.64 -2.24 -14.16
CA ASN A 296 12.98 -2.11 -14.75
C ASN A 296 13.67 -0.74 -14.56
N ILE A 297 13.30 0.01 -13.52
CA ILE A 297 14.02 1.24 -13.14
C ILE A 297 15.28 0.88 -12.37
N SER A 298 16.44 1.34 -12.83
CA SER A 298 17.75 0.93 -12.27
C SER A 298 18.08 1.58 -10.93
N TRP A 299 17.64 2.83 -10.73
CA TRP A 299 17.91 3.63 -9.54
C TRP A 299 16.92 3.38 -8.38
N LEU A 300 15.85 2.65 -8.65
CA LEU A 300 14.86 2.26 -7.64
C LEU A 300 15.13 0.82 -7.21
N LYS A 301 15.36 0.63 -5.91
CA LYS A 301 15.82 -0.65 -5.36
C LYS A 301 14.77 -1.39 -4.56
N GLY A 302 13.56 -0.87 -4.39
CA GLY A 302 12.56 -1.60 -3.64
C GLY A 302 11.24 -0.88 -3.44
N PHE A 303 10.22 -1.68 -3.13
CA PHE A 303 8.96 -1.22 -2.57
C PHE A 303 8.76 -1.85 -1.21
N TYR A 304 8.45 -1.03 -0.21
CA TYR A 304 7.91 -1.46 1.06
C TYR A 304 6.44 -1.06 1.12
N TRP A 305 5.55 -1.98 0.77
CA TRP A 305 4.11 -1.68 0.74
C TRP A 305 3.54 -1.55 2.15
N TRP A 306 2.70 -0.55 2.34
CA TRP A 306 1.89 -0.36 3.54
C TRP A 306 0.47 -0.90 3.31
N ASN A 307 -0.03 -1.85 4.09
CA ASN A 307 0.65 -2.71 5.07
C ASN A 307 -0.04 -4.09 5.10
N TRP A 308 0.60 -5.09 5.67
CA TRP A 308 0.06 -6.44 5.85
C TRP A 308 -0.25 -6.65 7.33
N GLU A 309 -1.46 -7.07 7.65
CA GLU A 309 -1.93 -7.24 9.02
C GLU A 309 -1.46 -8.58 9.57
N ALA A 310 -0.85 -8.55 10.76
CA ALA A 310 -0.58 -9.77 11.53
C ALA A 310 -1.88 -10.49 11.86
N ILE A 311 -2.91 -9.73 12.26
CA ILE A 311 -4.24 -10.24 12.60
C ILE A 311 -5.28 -9.53 11.71
N TYR A 312 -5.63 -10.18 10.60
CA TYR A 312 -6.63 -9.64 9.69
C TYR A 312 -8.06 -9.76 10.24
N THR A 313 -8.86 -8.70 10.07
CA THR A 313 -10.26 -8.62 10.49
C THR A 313 -11.16 -8.03 9.40
N ASP A 314 -12.48 -8.09 9.61
CA ASP A 314 -13.45 -7.48 8.70
C ASP A 314 -13.32 -5.95 8.59
N GLU A 315 -12.74 -5.28 9.60
CA GLU A 315 -12.51 -3.84 9.59
C GLU A 315 -11.48 -3.43 8.53
N ASP A 316 -10.60 -4.37 8.16
CA ASP A 316 -9.48 -4.15 7.24
C ASP A 316 -9.88 -4.12 5.77
N LYS A 317 -11.12 -4.50 5.45
CA LYS A 317 -11.65 -4.50 4.08
C LYS A 317 -11.50 -3.15 3.39
N LYS A 318 -11.53 -2.04 4.13
CA LYS A 318 -11.35 -0.68 3.59
C LYS A 318 -9.99 -0.04 3.92
N ASN A 319 -9.15 -0.74 4.69
CA ASN A 319 -7.83 -0.26 5.07
C ASN A 319 -6.82 -0.50 3.94
N TYR A 320 -5.54 -0.24 4.23
CA TYR A 320 -4.46 -0.31 3.26
C TYR A 320 -4.10 -1.72 2.84
N THR A 321 -4.32 -2.71 3.70
CA THR A 321 -3.93 -4.08 3.40
C THR A 321 -4.52 -4.60 2.09
N PRO A 322 -3.73 -5.28 1.25
CA PRO A 322 -4.24 -5.95 0.07
C PRO A 322 -4.84 -7.33 0.41
N GLN A 323 -4.67 -7.84 1.65
CA GLN A 323 -5.11 -9.18 2.06
C GLN A 323 -6.55 -9.43 1.64
N GLU A 324 -6.75 -10.56 0.95
CA GLU A 324 -8.05 -11.05 0.48
C GLU A 324 -8.72 -10.18 -0.59
N LYS A 325 -7.97 -9.24 -1.19
CA LYS A 325 -8.46 -8.29 -2.20
C LYS A 325 -7.78 -8.49 -3.55
N LEU A 326 -8.25 -7.76 -4.55
CA LEU A 326 -7.66 -7.78 -5.90
C LEU A 326 -6.20 -7.30 -5.94
N ALA A 327 -5.82 -6.36 -5.06
CA ALA A 327 -4.45 -5.87 -4.98
C ALA A 327 -3.44 -6.97 -4.57
N GLU A 328 -3.84 -7.97 -3.77
CA GLU A 328 -2.97 -9.12 -3.44
C GLU A 328 -2.66 -9.95 -4.69
N LYS A 329 -3.63 -10.09 -5.60
CA LYS A 329 -3.43 -10.82 -6.86
C LYS A 329 -2.49 -10.07 -7.81
N VAL A 330 -2.61 -8.74 -7.86
CA VAL A 330 -1.68 -7.87 -8.59
C VAL A 330 -0.27 -8.04 -8.04
N LEU A 331 -0.10 -7.87 -6.72
CA LEU A 331 1.16 -8.05 -6.00
C LEU A 331 1.81 -9.40 -6.35
N LYS A 332 1.06 -10.50 -6.21
CA LYS A 332 1.54 -11.85 -6.49
C LYS A 332 1.94 -12.04 -7.96
N SER A 333 1.19 -11.47 -8.89
CA SER A 333 1.52 -11.52 -10.32
C SER A 333 2.87 -10.86 -10.62
N TRP A 334 3.12 -9.70 -10.03
CA TRP A 334 4.37 -8.96 -10.24
C TRP A 334 5.55 -9.57 -9.49
N TYR A 335 5.39 -9.95 -8.22
CA TYR A 335 6.51 -10.45 -7.41
C TYR A 335 6.95 -11.88 -7.79
N ILE A 336 6.03 -12.73 -8.26
CA ILE A 336 6.35 -14.11 -8.65
C ILE A 336 6.59 -14.24 -10.17
N ASN A 337 5.63 -13.75 -10.96
CA ASN A 337 5.65 -13.98 -12.41
C ASN A 337 6.26 -12.82 -13.18
N SER A 338 6.43 -11.66 -12.53
CA SER A 338 6.90 -10.43 -13.17
C SER A 338 6.03 -10.07 -14.38
N THR A 339 4.70 -10.22 -14.25
CA THR A 339 3.77 -9.92 -15.34
C THR A 339 2.60 -9.09 -14.84
N PRO A 340 2.05 -8.20 -15.70
CA PRO A 340 0.80 -7.49 -15.40
C PRO A 340 -0.33 -8.44 -15.02
N TYR A 341 -1.13 -8.08 -14.03
CA TYR A 341 -2.34 -8.84 -13.70
C TYR A 341 -3.49 -8.36 -14.60
N PRO A 342 -4.30 -9.26 -15.19
CA PRO A 342 -5.37 -8.86 -16.11
C PRO A 342 -6.54 -8.21 -15.35
N LEU A 343 -6.38 -6.93 -15.01
CA LEU A 343 -7.45 -6.09 -14.46
C LEU A 343 -8.42 -5.70 -15.56
N ASN A 344 -9.70 -5.89 -15.30
CA ASN A 344 -10.75 -5.40 -16.20
C ASN A 344 -11.02 -3.93 -15.88
N ASP A 345 -10.31 -3.01 -16.55
CA ASP A 345 -10.50 -1.54 -16.46
C ASP A 345 -11.98 -1.12 -16.59
N ASN A 346 -12.79 -1.92 -17.29
CA ASN A 346 -14.20 -1.66 -17.55
C ASN A 346 -15.18 -2.32 -16.57
N GLN A 347 -14.75 -3.01 -15.51
CA GLN A 347 -15.68 -3.77 -14.66
C GLN A 347 -16.70 -2.88 -13.93
N LYS A 348 -16.31 -1.65 -13.54
CA LYS A 348 -17.25 -0.62 -13.04
C LYS A 348 -18.23 -0.17 -14.13
N ILE A 349 -17.76 0.07 -15.35
CA ILE A 349 -18.58 0.49 -16.50
C ILE A 349 -19.58 -0.61 -16.86
N TRP A 350 -19.15 -1.87 -16.90
CA TRP A 350 -20.02 -3.01 -17.16
C TRP A 350 -21.02 -3.24 -16.06
N THR A 351 -20.64 -3.09 -14.79
CA THR A 351 -21.58 -3.17 -13.67
C THR A 351 -22.65 -2.08 -13.78
N ILE A 352 -22.26 -0.84 -14.08
CA ILE A 352 -23.20 0.27 -14.30
C ILE A 352 -24.12 -0.02 -15.51
N ILE A 353 -23.56 -0.44 -16.65
CA ILE A 353 -24.32 -0.80 -17.85
C ILE A 353 -25.30 -1.94 -17.54
N LEU A 354 -24.87 -2.96 -16.79
CA LEU A 354 -25.69 -4.10 -16.40
C LEU A 354 -26.83 -3.66 -15.47
N THR A 355 -26.57 -2.82 -14.47
CA THR A 355 -27.59 -2.28 -13.55
C THR A 355 -28.61 -1.42 -14.29
N ILE A 356 -28.16 -0.56 -15.21
CA ILE A 356 -29.04 0.25 -16.08
C ILE A 356 -29.90 -0.67 -16.96
N SER A 357 -29.28 -1.69 -17.56
CA SER A 357 -29.97 -2.65 -18.44
C SER A 357 -31.02 -3.46 -17.70
N ILE A 358 -30.72 -3.93 -16.48
CA ILE A 358 -31.66 -4.65 -15.61
C ILE A 358 -32.82 -3.73 -15.22
N SER A 359 -32.54 -2.48 -14.84
CA SER A 359 -33.57 -1.50 -14.46
C SER A 359 -34.53 -1.18 -15.62
N LEU A 360 -33.98 -1.02 -16.83
CA LEU A 360 -34.78 -0.86 -18.06
C LEU A 360 -35.62 -2.10 -18.34
N LEU A 361 -35.07 -3.30 -18.19
CA LEU A 361 -35.80 -4.55 -18.40
C LEU A 361 -36.98 -4.69 -17.43
N ILE A 362 -36.76 -4.40 -16.14
CA ILE A 362 -37.80 -4.41 -15.11
C ILE A 362 -38.90 -3.40 -15.46
N SER A 363 -38.52 -2.18 -15.86
CA SER A 363 -39.48 -1.15 -16.27
C SER A 363 -40.37 -1.63 -17.42
N VAL A 364 -39.78 -2.20 -18.48
CA VAL A 364 -40.54 -2.74 -19.63
C VAL A 364 -41.49 -3.86 -19.22
N VAL A 365 -41.05 -4.79 -18.35
CA VAL A 365 -41.89 -5.89 -17.86
C VAL A 365 -43.08 -5.35 -17.06
N VAL A 366 -42.83 -4.41 -16.14
CA VAL A 366 -43.89 -3.78 -15.31
C VAL A 366 -44.89 -3.04 -16.18
N THR A 367 -44.43 -2.21 -17.13
CA THR A 367 -45.31 -1.50 -18.07
C THR A 367 -46.15 -2.47 -18.90
N THR A 368 -45.55 -3.58 -19.36
CA THR A 368 -46.28 -4.61 -20.14
C THR A 368 -47.36 -5.29 -19.30
N ILE A 369 -47.08 -5.60 -18.03
CA ILE A 369 -48.07 -6.18 -17.10
C ILE A 369 -49.23 -5.20 -16.86
N ILE A 370 -48.93 -3.92 -16.62
CA ILE A 370 -49.95 -2.88 -16.41
C ILE A 370 -50.83 -2.71 -17.65
N LEU A 371 -50.22 -2.62 -18.84
CA LEU A 371 -50.96 -2.52 -20.11
C LEU A 371 -51.87 -3.75 -20.32
N ARG A 372 -51.37 -4.95 -20.05
CA ARG A 372 -52.16 -6.19 -20.17
C ARG A 372 -53.34 -6.21 -19.20
N LYS A 373 -53.13 -5.76 -17.95
CA LYS A 373 -54.19 -5.65 -16.94
C LYS A 373 -55.26 -4.63 -17.35
N ASN A 374 -54.86 -3.48 -17.89
CA ASN A 374 -55.79 -2.46 -18.38
C ASN A 374 -56.61 -2.95 -19.58
N ILE A 375 -56.00 -3.69 -20.50
CA ILE A 375 -56.71 -4.30 -21.65
C ILE A 375 -57.72 -5.34 -21.17
N LEU A 376 -57.37 -6.17 -20.18
CA LEU A 376 -58.27 -7.17 -19.60
C LEU A 376 -59.45 -6.51 -18.88
N ASN A 377 -59.19 -5.50 -18.03
CA ASN A 377 -60.25 -4.75 -17.35
C ASN A 377 -61.19 -4.04 -18.33
N LYS A 378 -60.65 -3.49 -19.43
CA LYS A 378 -61.47 -2.85 -20.47
C LYS A 378 -62.37 -3.87 -21.19
N ARG A 379 -61.86 -5.08 -21.44
CA ARG A 379 -62.65 -6.19 -22.03
C ARG A 379 -63.71 -6.76 -21.07
N GLU A 380 -63.48 -6.72 -19.76
CA GLU A 380 -64.50 -7.10 -18.78
C GLU A 380 -65.61 -6.06 -18.66
N LEU A 381 -65.25 -4.76 -18.69
CA LEU A 381 -66.23 -3.67 -18.73
C LEU A 381 -67.09 -3.70 -20.00
N GLU A 382 -66.52 -4.07 -21.15
CA GLU A 382 -67.26 -4.25 -22.41
C GLU A 382 -68.16 -5.51 -22.40
N LYS A 383 -67.91 -6.50 -21.53
CA LYS A 383 -68.72 -7.71 -21.40
C LYS A 383 -69.84 -7.62 -20.35
N GLY A 384 -69.76 -6.67 -19.41
CA GLY A 384 -70.76 -6.46 -18.36
C GLY A 384 -71.86 -5.44 -18.70
N GLY A 385 -71.84 -4.88 -19.91
CA GLY A 385 -72.77 -3.82 -20.35
C GLY A 385 -73.88 -4.28 -21.32
N ASN A 386 -74.21 -5.57 -21.37
CA ASN A 386 -75.33 -6.12 -22.14
C ASN A 386 -76.43 -6.68 -21.24
#